data_AF-A0A418QXA3-F1
#
_entry.id   AF-A0A418QXA3-F1
#
_cell.length_a   1.000
_cell.length_b   1.000
_cell.length_c   1.000
_cell.angle_alpha   90.00
_cell.angle_beta   90.00
_cell.angle_gamma   90.00
#
_symmetry.space_group_name_H-M   'P 1'
#
loop_
_entity.id
_entity.type
_entity.pdbx_description
1 polymer ?
#
loop_
_entity_poly.entity_id
_entity_poly.type
_entity_poly.pdbx_seq_one_letter_code
_entity_poly.pdbx_strand_id
1 'polypeptide(L)'
;MLMPLSYTNRRQETYYIRAARTAKGGTRYYVIKDFTRYPATEILDALPPGFEWYEYPYDGKTTLRKIVPTRVPPAMLETVRELTTRYSPREVLGFDVEPDAVTVYEYPYGPAEMEMLLPEILKFAYLMPVLRFVLLPGGGGYQVQRICQYPGLEGWITLETSPDLEALVTKFAPHIGQDSLVDFWMEGKQDF
;
A
#
# COMPACT_ATOMS: atom_id res chain seq x y z
N MET A 1 -25.77 23.88 6.62
CA MET A 1 -25.88 22.58 5.91
C MET A 1 -24.76 21.71 6.44
N LEU A 2 -25.02 20.48 6.88
CA LEU A 2 -23.96 19.56 7.28
C LEU A 2 -23.19 19.15 6.02
N MET A 3 -21.86 19.30 6.02
CA MET A 3 -20.98 18.80 4.97
C MET A 3 -20.06 17.74 5.59
N PRO A 4 -20.52 16.48 5.70
CA PRO A 4 -19.73 15.41 6.29
C PRO A 4 -18.42 15.22 5.54
N LEU A 5 -17.33 15.01 6.28
CA LEU A 5 -16.09 14.53 5.67
C LEU A 5 -16.35 13.15 5.07
N SER A 6 -16.06 13.02 3.78
CA SER A 6 -16.21 11.76 3.06
C SER A 6 -14.89 11.30 2.47
N TYR A 7 -14.79 9.99 2.25
CA TYR A 7 -13.69 9.36 1.53
C TYR A 7 -14.25 8.26 0.65
N THR A 8 -13.91 8.28 -0.64
CA THR A 8 -14.28 7.21 -1.58
C THR A 8 -13.03 6.37 -1.87
N ASN A 9 -13.11 5.08 -1.56
CA ASN A 9 -12.00 4.14 -1.72
C ASN A 9 -11.90 3.59 -3.16
N ARG A 10 -10.89 2.75 -3.45
CA ARG A 10 -10.73 2.13 -4.78
C ARG A 10 -11.91 1.27 -5.21
N ARG A 11 -12.69 0.75 -4.25
CA ARG A 11 -13.93 -0.02 -4.49
C ARG A 11 -15.12 0.86 -4.90
N GLN A 12 -14.93 2.17 -5.00
CA GLN A 12 -15.99 3.17 -5.24
C GLN A 12 -17.03 3.22 -4.10
N GLU A 13 -16.61 2.85 -2.90
CA GLU A 13 -17.44 2.93 -1.70
C GLU A 13 -17.10 4.21 -0.93
N THR A 14 -18.12 5.04 -0.69
CA THR A 14 -17.98 6.27 0.09
C THR A 14 -18.21 6.00 1.57
N TYR A 15 -17.32 6.52 2.39
CA TYR A 15 -17.33 6.42 3.85
C TYR A 15 -17.32 7.79 4.51
N TYR A 16 -17.78 7.81 5.75
CA TYR A 16 -17.85 8.97 6.63
C TYR A 16 -17.31 8.61 8.01
N ILE A 17 -17.05 9.62 8.85
CA ILE A 17 -16.57 9.43 10.22
C ILE A 17 -17.64 9.82 11.22
N ARG A 18 -17.91 8.90 12.15
CA ARG A 18 -18.73 9.13 13.34
C ARG A 18 -17.85 9.17 14.59
N ALA A 19 -18.02 10.18 15.43
CA ALA A 19 -17.44 10.30 16.76
C ALA A 19 -18.50 10.02 17.83
N ALA A 20 -18.36 8.89 18.54
CA ALA A 20 -19.26 8.53 19.64
C ALA A 20 -18.54 8.64 20.99
N ARG A 21 -19.24 9.15 22.01
CA ARG A 21 -18.74 9.13 23.38
C ARG A 21 -18.78 7.72 23.96
N THR A 22 -17.74 7.34 24.66
CA THR A 22 -17.63 6.05 25.36
C THR A 22 -18.14 6.19 26.79
N ALA A 23 -18.51 5.07 27.41
CA ALA A 23 -18.95 5.04 28.82
C ALA A 23 -17.91 5.59 29.81
N LYS A 24 -16.62 5.55 29.45
CA LYS A 24 -15.51 6.08 30.25
C LYS A 24 -15.15 7.54 29.93
N GLY A 25 -15.98 8.25 29.16
CA GLY A 25 -15.79 9.67 28.83
C GLY A 25 -14.86 9.97 27.65
N GLY A 26 -14.17 8.97 27.09
CA GLY A 26 -13.37 9.14 25.87
C GLY A 26 -14.20 9.17 24.59
N THR A 27 -13.59 9.54 23.47
CA THR A 27 -14.22 9.52 22.14
C THR A 27 -13.73 8.32 21.34
N ARG A 28 -14.66 7.61 20.68
CA ARG A 28 -14.34 6.53 19.73
C ARG A 28 -14.82 6.93 18.34
N TYR A 29 -13.95 6.74 17.36
CA TYR A 29 -14.25 7.02 15.96
C TYR A 29 -14.64 5.74 15.22
N TYR A 30 -15.63 5.86 14.34
CA TYR A 30 -16.15 4.77 13.51
C TYR A 30 -16.20 5.21 12.05
N VAL A 31 -15.74 4.35 11.17
CA VAL A 31 -15.95 4.47 9.72
C VAL A 31 -17.31 3.89 9.38
N ILE A 32 -18.18 4.67 8.75
CA ILE A 32 -19.56 4.31 8.44
C ILE A 32 -19.89 4.64 6.97
N LYS A 33 -20.87 3.95 6.37
CA LYS A 33 -21.33 4.20 4.98
C LYS A 33 -22.55 5.11 4.88
N ASP A 34 -23.35 5.19 5.94
CA ASP A 34 -24.59 5.97 5.98
C ASP A 34 -24.60 6.85 7.23
N PHE A 35 -24.27 8.13 7.04
CA PHE A 35 -24.24 9.13 8.12
C PHE A 35 -25.63 9.58 8.55
N THR A 36 -26.68 9.36 7.74
CA THR A 36 -28.04 9.84 8.03
C THR A 36 -28.68 9.11 9.20
N ARG A 37 -28.14 7.94 9.57
CA ARG A 37 -28.59 7.11 10.69
C ARG A 37 -28.10 7.59 12.06
N TYR A 38 -27.31 8.67 12.10
CA TYR A 38 -26.68 9.15 13.32
C TYR A 38 -26.98 10.64 13.55
N PRO A 39 -26.93 11.12 14.80
CA PRO A 39 -27.07 12.54 15.10
C PRO A 39 -26.00 13.35 14.36
N ALA A 40 -26.38 14.49 13.78
CA ALA A 40 -25.46 15.39 13.08
C ALA A 40 -24.28 15.84 13.98
N THR A 41 -24.48 15.90 15.29
CA THR A 41 -23.44 16.23 16.29
C THR A 41 -22.37 15.14 16.45
N GLU A 42 -22.61 13.92 15.97
CA GLU A 42 -21.64 12.82 15.97
C GLU A 42 -20.93 12.68 14.62
N ILE A 43 -21.35 13.38 13.57
CA ILE A 43 -20.76 13.28 12.24
C ILE A 43 -19.68 14.35 12.09
N LEU A 44 -18.48 13.92 11.70
CA LEU A 44 -17.34 14.83 11.55
C LEU A 44 -17.28 15.43 10.14
N ASP A 45 -16.83 16.67 10.07
CA ASP A 45 -16.51 17.44 8.86
C ASP A 45 -15.00 17.57 8.62
N ALA A 46 -14.17 17.11 9.56
CA ALA A 46 -12.72 17.05 9.47
C ALA A 46 -12.15 15.78 10.11
N LEU A 47 -10.91 15.41 9.74
CA LEU A 47 -10.21 14.30 10.37
C LEU A 47 -9.90 14.65 11.84
N PRO A 48 -10.09 13.71 12.78
CA PRO A 48 -9.58 13.89 14.13
C PRO A 48 -8.06 14.15 14.12
N PRO A 49 -7.53 15.03 14.97
CA PRO A 49 -6.09 15.29 15.05
C PRO A 49 -5.29 14.00 15.25
N GLY A 50 -4.25 13.80 14.43
CA GLY A 50 -3.40 12.61 14.50
C GLY A 50 -3.96 11.37 13.81
N PHE A 51 -5.08 11.47 13.10
CA PHE A 51 -5.66 10.40 12.30
C PHE A 51 -5.62 10.69 10.81
N GLU A 52 -5.64 9.63 10.02
CA GLU A 52 -5.73 9.65 8.57
C GLU A 52 -6.72 8.59 8.08
N TRP A 53 -7.31 8.85 6.90
CA TRP A 53 -7.92 7.78 6.12
C TRP A 53 -6.83 6.83 5.67
N TYR A 54 -7.09 5.54 5.80
CA TYR A 54 -6.19 4.52 5.29
C TYR A 54 -6.98 3.42 4.60
N GLU A 55 -6.49 3.04 3.43
CA GLU A 55 -7.03 1.95 2.64
C GLU A 55 -5.97 0.85 2.59
N TYR A 56 -6.32 -0.35 3.08
CA TYR A 56 -5.40 -1.49 3.03
C TYR A 56 -5.16 -1.90 1.57
N PRO A 57 -3.91 -2.01 1.09
CA PRO A 57 -3.63 -2.45 -0.27
C PRO A 57 -4.21 -3.84 -0.56
N TYR A 58 -4.10 -4.75 0.42
CA TYR A 58 -4.51 -6.15 0.29
C TYR A 58 -5.95 -6.30 -0.18
N ASP A 59 -6.91 -5.66 0.48
CA ASP A 59 -8.33 -5.84 0.15
C ASP A 59 -9.04 -4.53 -0.24
N GLY A 60 -8.46 -3.35 -0.02
CA GLY A 60 -9.14 -2.07 -0.24
C GLY A 60 -10.08 -1.69 0.90
N LYS A 61 -9.96 -2.35 2.06
CA LYS A 61 -10.72 -2.00 3.26
C LYS A 61 -10.30 -0.62 3.76
N THR A 62 -11.28 0.26 3.94
CA THR A 62 -11.06 1.59 4.50
C THR A 62 -11.17 1.57 6.01
N THR A 63 -10.21 2.21 6.68
CA THR A 63 -10.20 2.46 8.11
C THR A 63 -9.80 3.91 8.39
N LEU A 64 -10.12 4.35 9.60
CA LEU A 64 -9.44 5.49 10.22
C LEU A 64 -8.30 4.92 11.05
N ARG A 65 -7.06 5.35 10.81
CA ARG A 65 -5.90 4.94 11.62
C ARG A 65 -5.16 6.17 12.14
N LYS A 66 -4.28 5.96 13.13
CA LYS A 66 -3.33 7.00 13.54
C LYS A 66 -2.31 7.23 12.42
N ILE A 67 -1.92 8.48 12.22
CA ILE A 67 -0.84 8.83 11.29
C ILE A 67 0.41 8.05 11.69
N VAL A 68 0.95 7.31 10.74
CA VAL A 68 2.21 6.59 10.89
C VAL A 68 3.33 7.51 10.41
N PRO A 69 4.25 7.96 11.29
CA PRO A 69 5.39 8.76 10.85
C PRO A 69 6.25 7.96 9.85
N THR A 70 6.64 8.61 8.76
CA THR A 70 7.51 8.02 7.74
C THR A 70 8.71 8.91 7.45
N ARG A 71 9.85 8.28 7.15
CA ARG A 71 11.06 8.92 6.63
C ARG A 71 11.10 8.90 5.11
N VAL A 72 10.18 8.18 4.45
CA VAL A 72 10.12 8.06 3.00
C VAL A 72 9.85 9.45 2.43
N PRO A 73 10.79 10.03 1.66
CA PRO A 73 10.55 11.32 1.03
C PRO A 73 9.50 11.16 -0.09
N PRO A 74 8.69 12.19 -0.38
CA PRO A 74 7.70 12.13 -1.46
C PRO A 74 8.30 11.70 -2.81
N ALA A 75 9.51 12.17 -3.11
CA ALA A 75 10.24 11.82 -4.33
C ALA A 75 10.51 10.30 -4.44
N MET A 76 10.80 9.61 -3.33
CA MET A 76 11.01 8.15 -3.35
C MET A 76 9.72 7.41 -3.74
N LEU A 77 8.58 7.80 -3.17
CA LEU A 77 7.28 7.21 -3.54
C LEU A 77 6.97 7.47 -5.02
N GLU A 78 7.21 8.69 -5.50
CA GLU A 78 6.96 9.07 -6.88
C GLU A 78 7.83 8.27 -7.86
N THR A 79 9.14 8.17 -7.61
CA THR A 79 10.06 7.36 -8.40
C THR A 79 9.66 5.88 -8.42
N VAL A 80 9.38 5.28 -7.25
CA VAL A 80 8.96 3.87 -7.18
C VAL A 80 7.66 3.67 -7.95
N ARG A 81 6.67 4.55 -7.76
CA ARG A 81 5.36 4.44 -8.43
C ARG A 81 5.49 4.58 -9.93
N GLU A 82 6.15 5.62 -10.42
CA GLU A 82 6.29 5.92 -11.84
C GLU A 82 7.04 4.79 -12.56
N LEU A 83 8.25 4.47 -12.09
CA LEU A 83 9.11 3.51 -12.76
C LEU A 83 8.56 2.08 -12.66
N THR A 84 7.97 1.71 -11.52
CA THR A 84 7.31 0.40 -11.40
C THR A 84 6.13 0.29 -12.35
N THR A 85 5.28 1.32 -12.43
CA THR A 85 4.15 1.35 -13.38
C THR A 85 4.64 1.28 -14.83
N ARG A 86 5.77 1.91 -15.13
CA ARG A 86 6.35 1.94 -16.49
C ARG A 86 6.98 0.62 -16.91
N TYR A 87 7.70 -0.05 -16.01
CA TYR A 87 8.54 -1.20 -16.36
C TYR A 87 7.96 -2.55 -15.97
N SER A 88 7.01 -2.59 -15.03
CA SER A 88 6.35 -3.83 -14.64
C SER A 88 5.47 -4.37 -15.78
N PRO A 89 5.43 -5.69 -16.01
CA PRO A 89 4.47 -6.32 -16.92
C PRO A 89 3.07 -6.42 -16.30
N ARG A 90 2.87 -5.99 -15.05
CA ARG A 90 1.57 -6.01 -14.35
C ARG A 90 0.85 -4.67 -14.49
N GLU A 91 -0.43 -4.72 -14.85
CA GLU A 91 -1.27 -3.52 -14.98
C GLU A 91 -1.90 -3.09 -13.65
N VAL A 92 -2.20 -4.04 -12.76
CA VAL A 92 -2.85 -3.76 -11.47
C VAL A 92 -1.82 -3.80 -10.36
N LEU A 93 -1.37 -2.61 -9.96
CA LEU A 93 -0.38 -2.39 -8.91
C LEU A 93 -0.95 -1.55 -7.77
N GLY A 94 -0.54 -1.87 -6.55
CA GLY A 94 -0.77 -1.08 -5.35
C GLY A 94 0.54 -0.58 -4.77
N PHE A 95 0.50 0.54 -4.07
CA PHE A 95 1.66 1.12 -3.40
C PHE A 95 1.28 1.56 -2.00
N ASP A 96 2.07 1.20 -1.00
CA ASP A 96 1.91 1.65 0.37
C ASP A 96 3.20 2.24 0.91
N VAL A 97 3.05 3.18 1.85
CA VAL A 97 4.18 3.83 2.53
C VAL A 97 4.23 3.34 3.96
N GLU A 98 5.30 2.62 4.25
CA GLU A 98 5.71 2.19 5.59
C GLU A 98 6.68 3.23 6.19
N PRO A 99 7.06 3.12 7.49
CA PRO A 99 7.93 4.11 8.14
C PRO A 99 9.24 4.40 7.42
N ASP A 100 9.79 3.43 6.70
CA ASP A 100 11.05 3.55 5.97
C ASP A 100 11.01 2.91 4.58
N ALA A 101 9.85 2.45 4.10
CA ALA A 101 9.76 1.73 2.85
C ALA A 101 8.56 2.13 1.99
N VAL A 102 8.71 1.93 0.69
CA VAL A 102 7.60 1.89 -0.26
C VAL A 102 7.39 0.43 -0.66
N THR A 103 6.24 -0.13 -0.31
CA THR A 103 5.88 -1.52 -0.64
C THR A 103 5.01 -1.54 -1.89
N VAL A 104 5.40 -2.36 -2.86
CA VAL A 104 4.68 -2.63 -4.10
C VAL A 104 3.83 -3.88 -3.90
N TYR A 105 2.57 -3.78 -4.29
CA TYR A 105 1.62 -4.88 -4.30
C TYR A 105 1.20 -5.17 -5.74
N GLU A 106 1.01 -6.44 -6.08
CA GLU A 106 0.48 -6.86 -7.38
C GLU A 106 -0.84 -7.62 -7.23
N TYR A 107 -1.66 -7.59 -8.28
CA TYR A 107 -2.66 -8.63 -8.46
C TYR A 107 -1.96 -9.93 -8.92
N PRO A 108 -2.21 -11.07 -8.26
CA PRO A 108 -1.40 -12.29 -8.49
C PRO A 108 -1.68 -12.98 -9.82
N TYR A 109 -2.73 -12.57 -10.55
CA TYR A 109 -3.07 -13.15 -11.84
C TYR A 109 -2.56 -12.27 -12.99
N GLY A 110 -2.16 -12.90 -14.09
CA GLY A 110 -1.55 -12.22 -15.22
C GLY A 110 -2.56 -11.57 -16.17
N PRO A 111 -2.06 -10.93 -17.24
CA PRO A 111 -2.91 -10.23 -18.21
C PRO A 111 -4.01 -11.11 -18.81
N ALA A 112 -3.71 -12.38 -19.11
CA ALA A 112 -4.69 -13.30 -19.69
C ALA A 112 -5.88 -13.57 -18.75
N GLU A 113 -5.62 -13.78 -17.46
CA GLU A 113 -6.69 -13.91 -16.46
C GLU A 113 -7.41 -12.58 -16.20
N MET A 114 -6.71 -11.45 -16.32
CA MET A 114 -7.34 -10.12 -16.18
C MET A 114 -8.29 -9.78 -17.32
N GLU A 115 -8.00 -10.17 -18.56
CA GLU A 115 -8.94 -10.01 -19.69
C GLU A 115 -10.28 -10.70 -19.44
N MET A 116 -10.26 -11.83 -18.70
CA MET A 116 -11.47 -12.55 -18.31
C MET A 116 -12.24 -11.87 -17.17
N LEU A 117 -11.67 -10.88 -16.50
CA LEU A 117 -12.27 -10.17 -15.38
C LEU A 117 -12.81 -8.81 -15.80
N LEU A 118 -14.07 -8.54 -15.44
CA LEU A 118 -14.67 -7.23 -15.69
C LEU A 118 -14.00 -6.14 -14.81
N PRO A 119 -13.81 -4.90 -15.30
CA PRO A 119 -13.27 -3.79 -14.51
C PRO A 119 -13.98 -3.57 -13.17
N GLU A 120 -15.29 -3.83 -13.11
CA GLU A 120 -16.11 -3.73 -11.90
C GLU A 120 -15.74 -4.78 -10.83
N ILE A 121 -15.12 -5.89 -11.22
CA ILE A 121 -14.65 -6.94 -10.31
C ILE A 121 -13.25 -6.60 -9.81
N LEU A 122 -12.39 -6.01 -10.65
CA LEU A 122 -11.02 -5.63 -10.29
C LEU A 122 -10.98 -4.63 -9.12
N LYS A 123 -12.03 -3.84 -8.91
CA LYS A 123 -12.13 -2.96 -7.74
C LYS A 123 -12.06 -3.73 -6.40
N PHE A 124 -12.44 -5.01 -6.39
CA PHE A 124 -12.37 -5.91 -5.23
C PHE A 124 -11.13 -6.81 -5.23
N ALA A 125 -10.18 -6.60 -6.16
CA ALA A 125 -8.98 -7.41 -6.30
C ALA A 125 -8.17 -7.46 -5.00
N TYR A 126 -7.68 -8.66 -4.66
CA TYR A 126 -6.71 -8.82 -3.59
C TYR A 126 -5.30 -8.57 -4.11
N LEU A 127 -4.57 -7.63 -3.49
CA LEU A 127 -3.21 -7.31 -3.89
C LEU A 127 -2.20 -7.92 -2.91
N MET A 128 -1.17 -8.58 -3.43
CA MET A 128 -0.14 -9.26 -2.65
C MET A 128 1.15 -8.44 -2.66
N PRO A 129 1.83 -8.26 -1.51
CA PRO A 129 3.13 -7.58 -1.50
C PRO A 129 4.16 -8.42 -2.26
N VAL A 130 4.97 -7.77 -3.10
CA VAL A 130 5.96 -8.46 -3.95
C VAL A 130 7.37 -7.90 -3.81
N LEU A 131 7.48 -6.58 -3.78
CA LEU A 131 8.73 -5.85 -3.63
C LEU A 131 8.55 -4.74 -2.62
N ARG A 132 9.62 -4.37 -1.93
CA ARG A 132 9.69 -3.10 -1.23
C ARG A 132 11.05 -2.46 -1.38
N PHE A 133 11.03 -1.14 -1.44
CA PHE A 133 12.22 -0.29 -1.47
C PHE A 133 12.36 0.36 -0.11
N VAL A 134 13.44 0.09 0.60
CA VAL A 134 13.68 0.53 1.98
C VAL A 134 14.75 1.60 2.00
N LEU A 135 14.46 2.76 2.59
CA LEU A 135 15.42 3.82 2.84
C LEU A 135 16.30 3.43 4.03
N LEU A 136 17.61 3.30 3.81
CA LEU A 136 18.54 2.93 4.87
C LEU A 136 18.67 4.02 5.96
N PRO A 137 18.99 3.64 7.21
CA PRO A 137 19.32 4.60 8.26
C PRO A 137 20.41 5.57 7.81
N GLY A 138 20.20 6.87 8.03
CA GLY A 138 21.13 7.92 7.60
C GLY A 138 20.93 8.44 6.18
N GLY A 139 20.03 7.86 5.38
CA GLY A 139 19.62 8.39 4.07
C GLY A 139 20.63 8.21 2.93
N GLY A 140 21.70 7.44 3.15
CA GLY A 140 22.79 7.24 2.20
C GLY A 140 22.57 6.15 1.14
N GLY A 141 21.39 5.52 1.12
CA GLY A 141 21.04 4.54 0.10
C GLY A 141 19.76 3.77 0.38
N TYR A 142 19.49 2.82 -0.49
CA TYR A 142 18.25 2.07 -0.56
C TYR A 142 18.53 0.58 -0.62
N GLN A 143 17.61 -0.21 -0.09
CA GLN A 143 17.55 -1.65 -0.33
C GLN A 143 16.31 -1.98 -1.13
N VAL A 144 16.45 -2.89 -2.08
CA VAL A 144 15.30 -3.59 -2.66
C VAL A 144 15.20 -4.97 -2.04
N GLN A 145 13.99 -5.31 -1.62
CA GLN A 145 13.69 -6.57 -0.98
C GLN A 145 12.47 -7.20 -1.65
N ARG A 146 12.48 -8.53 -1.81
CA ARG A 146 11.29 -9.29 -2.23
C ARG A 146 10.67 -10.03 -1.07
N ILE A 147 9.37 -10.29 -1.16
CA ILE A 147 8.69 -11.11 -0.15
C ILE A 147 9.26 -12.54 -0.15
N CYS A 148 9.42 -13.14 1.03
CA CYS A 148 9.73 -14.57 1.14
C CYS A 148 8.45 -15.37 0.88
N GLN A 149 8.44 -16.18 -0.18
CA GLN A 149 7.29 -17.02 -0.56
C GLN A 149 7.36 -18.43 0.07
N TYR A 150 8.27 -18.67 1.03
CA TYR A 150 8.41 -19.97 1.67
C TYR A 150 7.38 -20.14 2.80
N PRO A 151 6.50 -21.16 2.76
CA PRO A 151 5.52 -21.40 3.81
C PRO A 151 6.17 -21.54 5.19
N GLY A 152 5.72 -20.74 6.16
CA GLY A 152 6.23 -20.78 7.54
C GLY A 152 7.47 -19.90 7.80
N LEU A 153 7.99 -19.21 6.78
CA LEU A 153 9.00 -18.16 6.94
C LEU A 153 8.44 -16.85 6.40
N GLU A 154 7.84 -16.06 7.30
CA GLU A 154 7.44 -14.69 6.99
C GLU A 154 8.68 -13.79 6.98
N GLY A 155 8.84 -12.98 5.93
CA GLY A 155 9.92 -12.02 5.89
C GLY A 155 10.19 -11.45 4.51
N TRP A 156 11.22 -10.61 4.47
CA TRP A 156 11.70 -9.94 3.28
C TRP A 156 13.14 -10.33 3.02
N ILE A 157 13.44 -10.67 1.77
CA ILE A 157 14.76 -11.07 1.32
C ILE A 157 15.41 -9.87 0.65
N THR A 158 16.53 -9.39 1.19
CA THR A 158 17.33 -8.34 0.55
C THR A 158 17.97 -8.87 -0.72
N LEU A 159 17.67 -8.23 -1.84
CA LEU A 159 18.21 -8.55 -3.15
C LEU A 159 19.46 -7.72 -3.45
N GLU A 160 19.38 -6.41 -3.17
CA GLU A 160 20.46 -5.48 -3.49
C GLU A 160 20.36 -4.20 -2.65
N THR A 161 21.53 -3.66 -2.31
CA THR A 161 21.72 -2.35 -1.69
C THR A 161 22.42 -1.40 -2.68
N SER A 162 21.85 -0.21 -2.90
CA SER A 162 22.43 0.80 -3.80
C SER A 162 22.08 2.22 -3.35
N PRO A 163 22.95 3.22 -3.58
CA PRO A 163 22.58 4.63 -3.40
C PRO A 163 21.60 5.13 -4.47
N ASP A 164 21.44 4.39 -5.57
CA ASP A 164 20.62 4.78 -6.73
C ASP A 164 19.28 4.03 -6.73
N LEU A 165 18.23 4.72 -6.29
CA LEU A 165 16.87 4.17 -6.27
C LEU A 165 16.35 3.86 -7.69
N GLU A 166 16.63 4.72 -8.67
CA GLU A 166 16.13 4.54 -10.04
C GLU A 166 16.76 3.31 -10.68
N ALA A 167 18.04 3.07 -10.45
CA ALA A 167 18.71 1.85 -10.88
C ALA A 167 18.07 0.60 -10.26
N LEU A 168 17.75 0.61 -8.96
CA LEU A 168 17.06 -0.50 -8.31
C LEU A 168 15.67 -0.71 -8.92
N VAL A 169 14.84 0.33 -9.05
CA VAL A 169 13.48 0.15 -9.56
C VAL A 169 13.50 -0.34 -11.01
N THR A 170 14.33 0.26 -11.86
CA THR A 170 14.48 -0.14 -13.27
C THR A 170 15.00 -1.57 -13.42
N LYS A 171 15.86 -2.03 -12.50
CA LYS A 171 16.37 -3.41 -12.50
C LYS A 171 15.31 -4.42 -12.07
N PHE A 172 14.56 -4.16 -11.00
CA PHE A 172 13.71 -5.18 -10.39
C PHE A 172 12.23 -5.12 -10.79
N ALA A 173 11.69 -3.96 -11.17
CA ALA A 173 10.30 -3.82 -11.59
C ALA A 173 9.91 -4.70 -12.81
N PRO A 174 10.76 -4.89 -13.85
CA PRO A 174 10.44 -5.78 -14.98
C PRO A 174 10.14 -7.23 -14.60
N HIS A 175 10.59 -7.65 -13.42
CA HIS A 175 10.46 -9.03 -12.95
C HIS A 175 9.19 -9.25 -12.12
N ILE A 176 8.45 -8.21 -11.76
CA ILE A 176 7.22 -8.35 -10.98
C ILE A 176 6.26 -9.28 -11.69
N GLY A 177 5.83 -10.33 -10.99
CA GLY A 177 4.89 -11.31 -11.51
C GLY A 177 5.47 -12.30 -12.52
N GLN A 178 6.79 -12.35 -12.64
CA GLN A 178 7.54 -13.28 -13.48
C GLN A 178 8.36 -14.22 -12.59
N ASP A 179 8.60 -15.44 -13.05
CA ASP A 179 9.47 -16.40 -12.36
C ASP A 179 10.88 -15.83 -12.16
N SER A 180 11.35 -15.01 -13.09
CA SER A 180 12.65 -14.34 -12.99
C SER A 180 12.85 -13.46 -11.74
N LEU A 181 11.80 -13.09 -11.02
CA LEU A 181 11.96 -12.40 -9.73
C LEU A 181 12.57 -13.29 -8.65
N VAL A 182 12.29 -14.60 -8.69
CA VAL A 182 12.84 -15.55 -7.71
C VAL A 182 14.27 -15.97 -8.05
N ASP A 183 14.71 -15.75 -9.29
CA ASP A 183 16.10 -15.95 -9.72
C ASP A 183 17.05 -14.97 -9.01
N PHE A 184 16.56 -13.81 -8.57
CA PHE A 184 17.34 -12.94 -7.69
C PHE A 184 17.47 -13.57 -6.31
N TRP A 185 18.71 -13.96 -6.02
CA TRP A 185 19.08 -14.53 -4.74
C TRP A 185 19.40 -13.45 -3.69
N MET A 186 19.81 -13.90 -2.51
CA MET A 186 20.21 -13.02 -1.41
C MET A 186 21.46 -12.23 -1.75
N GLU A 187 21.44 -10.92 -1.46
CA GLU A 187 22.62 -10.06 -1.60
C GLU A 187 23.87 -10.71 -0.98
N GLY A 188 24.98 -10.73 -1.73
CA GLY A 188 26.25 -11.28 -1.27
C GLY A 188 26.33 -12.82 -1.24
N LYS A 189 25.37 -13.53 -1.85
CA LYS A 189 25.44 -14.99 -2.08
C LYS A 189 25.59 -15.27 -3.58
N GLN A 190 26.31 -16.34 -3.92
CA GLN A 190 26.34 -16.82 -5.30
C GLN A 190 24.98 -17.39 -5.69
N ASP A 191 24.57 -17.12 -6.92
CA ASP A 191 23.45 -17.80 -7.57
C ASP A 191 23.79 -19.30 -7.68
N PHE A 192 22.78 -20.16 -7.49
CA PHE A 192 22.94 -21.62 -7.57
C PHE A 192 22.90 -22.13 -9.01
#